data_AF-A0A933YHB7-F1
#
_entry.id   AF-A0A933YHB7-F1
#
_cell.length_a   1.000
_cell.length_b   1.000
_cell.length_c   1.000
_cell.angle_alpha   90.00
_cell.angle_beta   90.00
_cell.angle_gamma   90.00
#
_symmetry.space_group_name_H-M   'P 1'
#
loop_
_entity.id
_entity.type
_entity.pdbx_description
1 polymer ?
#
loop_
_entity_poly.entity_id
_entity_poly.type
_entity_poly.pdbx_seq_one_letter_code
_entity_poly.pdbx_strand_id
1 'polypeptide(L)'
;MKLCDINSAAKEKIPPHFADKSGVGAHYVDAFIKPMNTTLPDGTRVACKRKGLKVTLTVGAKKGEGLMRRLDVSADPIVMLHAALQEAATMAGVELNLTDNEILVGR
;
A
#
# COMPACT_ATOMS: atom_id res chain seq x y z
N MET A 1 -1.19 -15.94 3.33
CA MET A 1 -2.04 -15.73 4.52
C MET A 1 -2.85 -14.46 4.31
N LYS A 2 -4.14 -14.42 4.69
CA LYS A 2 -4.94 -13.19 4.59
C LYS A 2 -4.38 -12.12 5.54
N LEU A 3 -4.07 -10.94 5.00
CA LEU A 3 -3.66 -9.77 5.77
C LEU A 3 -4.89 -8.96 6.19
N CYS A 4 -5.67 -8.49 5.21
CA CYS A 4 -6.88 -7.71 5.42
C CYS A 4 -7.76 -7.74 4.17
N ASP A 5 -9.03 -7.36 4.31
CA ASP A 5 -9.88 -6.98 3.18
C ASP A 5 -9.43 -5.64 2.60
N ILE A 6 -9.61 -5.47 1.29
CA ILE A 6 -9.42 -4.20 0.61
C ILE A 6 -10.52 -3.24 1.03
N ASN A 7 -10.13 -2.04 1.42
CA ASN A 7 -11.08 -0.97 1.69
C ASN A 7 -11.66 -0.43 0.37
N SER A 8 -12.79 -0.98 -0.08
CA SER A 8 -13.49 -0.55 -1.31
C SER A 8 -13.85 0.94 -1.29
N ALA A 9 -14.20 1.48 -0.12
CA ALA A 9 -14.50 2.90 0.09
C ALA A 9 -13.25 3.81 -0.02
N ALA A 10 -12.04 3.24 -0.13
CA ALA A 10 -10.85 4.05 -0.42
C ALA A 10 -10.99 4.74 -1.80
N LYS A 11 -11.55 4.05 -2.81
CA LYS A 11 -11.70 4.57 -4.17
C LYS A 11 -12.56 5.85 -4.22
N GLU A 12 -13.53 5.97 -3.32
CA GLU A 12 -14.38 7.17 -3.20
C GLU A 12 -13.60 8.41 -2.74
N LYS A 13 -12.39 8.23 -2.17
CA LYS A 13 -11.51 9.31 -1.73
C LYS A 13 -10.55 9.80 -2.82
N ILE A 14 -10.68 9.27 -4.03
CA ILE A 14 -9.95 9.76 -5.19
C ILE A 14 -10.71 11.01 -5.70
N PRO A 15 -10.18 12.23 -5.53
CA PRO A 15 -10.85 13.41 -6.06
C PRO A 15 -10.80 13.40 -7.60
N PRO A 16 -11.80 13.96 -8.29
CA PRO A 16 -11.79 14.09 -9.74
C PRO A 16 -10.66 14.99 -10.25
N HIS A 17 -10.22 15.94 -9.41
CA HIS A 17 -9.05 16.79 -9.65
C HIS A 17 -8.16 16.82 -8.40
N PHE A 18 -6.87 16.55 -8.57
CA PHE A 18 -5.90 16.66 -7.47
C PHE A 18 -5.48 18.12 -7.31
N ALA A 19 -5.81 18.72 -6.17
CA ALA A 19 -5.36 20.07 -5.81
C ALA A 19 -3.86 20.12 -5.50
N ASP A 20 -3.27 18.98 -5.12
CA ASP A 20 -1.83 18.87 -4.91
C ASP A 20 -1.11 18.65 -6.27
N LYS A 21 0.02 19.32 -6.49
CA LYS A 21 0.82 19.18 -7.73
C LYS A 21 1.39 17.77 -7.92
N SER A 22 1.38 16.93 -6.88
CA SER A 22 1.95 15.59 -6.90
C SER A 22 1.02 14.55 -7.51
N GLY A 23 -0.30 14.74 -7.46
CA GLY A 23 -1.30 13.81 -7.99
C GLY A 23 -1.34 12.46 -7.26
N VAL A 24 -0.80 12.38 -6.05
CA VAL A 24 -0.54 11.10 -5.34
C VAL A 24 -1.82 10.50 -4.76
N GLY A 25 -2.87 11.30 -4.57
CA GLY A 25 -4.09 10.84 -3.93
C GLY A 25 -3.86 10.41 -2.48
N ALA A 26 -3.19 11.24 -1.69
CA ALA A 26 -2.83 10.94 -0.31
C ALA A 26 -3.99 10.37 0.53
N HIS A 27 -5.21 10.92 0.37
CA HIS A 27 -6.41 10.43 1.05
C HIS A 27 -6.83 9.02 0.63
N TYR A 28 -6.71 8.69 -0.65
CA TYR A 28 -6.91 7.34 -1.16
C TYR A 28 -5.86 6.40 -0.57
N VAL A 29 -4.59 6.75 -0.69
CA VAL A 29 -3.48 5.90 -0.23
C VAL A 29 -3.59 5.61 1.26
N ASP A 30 -3.80 6.65 2.09
CA ASP A 30 -3.90 6.50 3.54
C ASP A 30 -5.12 5.65 3.92
N ALA A 31 -6.24 5.76 3.19
CA ALA A 31 -7.42 4.93 3.42
C ALA A 31 -7.24 3.48 2.95
N PHE A 32 -6.47 3.24 1.89
CA PHE A 32 -6.18 1.93 1.34
C PHE A 32 -5.24 1.13 2.24
N ILE A 33 -4.16 1.75 2.75
CA ILE A 33 -3.15 1.05 3.57
C ILE A 33 -3.58 0.91 5.04
N LYS A 34 -4.58 1.68 5.51
CA LYS A 34 -5.02 1.65 6.91
C LYS A 34 -5.35 0.24 7.43
N PRO A 35 -6.10 -0.62 6.71
CA PRO A 35 -6.44 -1.96 7.16
C PRO A 35 -5.24 -2.92 7.21
N MET A 36 -4.14 -2.62 6.50
CA MET A 36 -2.92 -3.45 6.54
C MET A 36 -2.20 -3.40 7.89
N ASN A 37 -2.49 -2.39 8.72
CA ASN A 37 -1.92 -2.25 10.07
C ASN A 37 -2.67 -3.18 11.04
N THR A 38 -2.21 -4.43 11.14
CA THR A 38 -2.87 -5.47 11.94
C THR A 38 -1.87 -6.48 12.49
N THR A 39 -2.34 -7.38 13.35
CA THR A 39 -1.57 -8.54 13.81
C THR A 39 -2.16 -9.79 13.18
N LEU A 40 -1.33 -10.58 12.51
CA LEU A 40 -1.71 -11.84 11.89
C LEU A 40 -2.04 -12.89 12.97
N PRO A 41 -2.80 -13.97 12.65
CA PRO A 41 -3.17 -15.01 13.62
C PRO A 41 -1.98 -15.71 14.28
N ASP A 42 -0.81 -15.70 13.64
CA ASP A 42 0.44 -16.23 14.19
C ASP A 42 1.20 -15.24 15.10
N GLY A 43 0.60 -14.09 15.43
CA GLY A 43 1.19 -13.05 16.26
C GLY A 43 2.11 -12.08 15.52
N THR A 44 2.35 -12.26 14.22
CA THR A 44 3.22 -11.37 13.45
C THR A 44 2.53 -10.03 13.21
N ARG A 45 3.18 -8.94 13.64
CA ARG A 45 2.71 -7.58 13.38
C ARG A 45 3.00 -7.18 11.94
N VAL A 46 2.01 -6.61 11.27
CA VAL A 46 2.13 -5.98 9.96
C VAL A 46 1.82 -4.51 10.10
N ALA A 47 2.68 -3.68 9.52
CA ALA A 47 2.48 -2.24 9.46
C ALA A 47 2.78 -1.73 8.05
N CYS A 48 1.88 -0.93 7.51
CA CYS A 48 2.04 -0.22 6.25
C CYS A 48 1.75 1.27 6.47
N LYS A 49 2.71 2.13 6.16
CA LYS A 49 2.56 3.59 6.32
C LYS A 49 3.14 4.35 5.15
N ARG A 50 2.55 5.49 4.86
CA ARG A 50 3.03 6.45 3.87
C ARG A 50 3.70 7.64 4.58
N LYS A 51 4.83 8.11 4.03
CA LYS A 51 5.44 9.41 4.38
C LYS A 51 5.82 10.13 3.08
N GLY A 52 5.04 11.14 2.71
CA GLY A 52 5.18 11.81 1.41
C GLY A 52 4.87 10.83 0.28
N LEU A 53 5.84 10.62 -0.63
CA LEU A 53 5.76 9.66 -1.73
C LEU A 53 6.16 8.23 -1.35
N LYS A 54 6.77 8.06 -0.19
CA LYS A 54 7.34 6.77 0.22
C LYS A 54 6.32 5.93 0.98
N VAL A 55 6.23 4.66 0.63
CA VAL A 55 5.48 3.63 1.35
C VAL A 55 6.48 2.73 2.08
N THR A 56 6.23 2.45 3.36
CA THR A 56 7.04 1.55 4.17
C THR A 56 6.18 0.40 4.65
N LEU A 57 6.59 -0.83 4.32
CA LEU A 57 5.97 -2.07 4.74
C LEU A 57 6.88 -2.77 5.76
N THR A 58 6.32 -3.17 6.90
CA THR A 58 6.97 -3.97 7.92
C THR A 58 6.12 -5.20 8.19
N VAL A 59 6.73 -6.39 8.16
CA VAL A 59 6.11 -7.68 8.47
C VAL A 59 7.00 -8.40 9.48
N GLY A 60 6.64 -8.33 10.76
CA GLY A 60 7.50 -8.80 11.85
C GLY A 60 8.83 -8.04 11.87
N ALA A 61 9.94 -8.76 11.70
CA ALA A 61 11.28 -8.17 11.58
C ALA A 61 11.67 -7.76 10.15
N LYS A 62 10.91 -8.18 9.13
CA LYS A 62 11.15 -7.85 7.73
C LYS A 62 10.63 -6.45 7.44
N LYS A 63 11.41 -5.63 6.73
CA LYS A 63 11.05 -4.25 6.39
C LYS A 63 11.52 -3.90 4.98
N GLY A 64 10.67 -3.22 4.22
CA GLY A 64 10.99 -2.70 2.90
C GLY A 64 10.28 -1.38 2.62
N GLU A 65 10.79 -0.68 1.63
CA GLU A 65 10.30 0.65 1.22
C GLU A 65 10.09 0.67 -0.29
N GLY A 66 9.06 1.39 -0.74
CA GLY A 66 8.76 1.61 -2.15
C GLY A 66 8.34 3.06 -2.39
N LEU A 67 8.47 3.52 -3.63
CA LEU A 67 8.24 4.92 -3.98
C LEU A 67 7.10 5.06 -5.00
N MET A 68 6.14 5.95 -4.70
CA MET A 68 5.07 6.29 -5.65
C MET A 68 5.62 7.20 -6.75
N ARG A 69 6.02 6.59 -7.87
CA ARG A 69 6.68 7.25 -9.01
C ARG A 69 5.68 7.55 -10.12
N ARG A 70 5.12 8.76 -10.09
CA ARG A 70 4.12 9.18 -11.10
C ARG A 70 4.64 9.13 -12.53
N LEU A 71 5.89 9.55 -12.74
CA LEU A 71 6.50 9.65 -14.08
C LEU A 71 6.98 8.29 -14.60
N ASP A 72 7.41 7.40 -13.70
CA ASP A 72 7.97 6.10 -14.08
C ASP A 72 6.88 5.02 -14.21
N VAL A 73 5.76 5.15 -13.48
CA VAL A 73 4.71 4.13 -13.38
C VAL A 73 3.39 4.59 -14.02
N SER A 74 2.73 5.61 -13.45
CA SER A 74 1.46 6.14 -13.97
C SER A 74 1.01 7.40 -13.20
N ALA A 75 0.15 8.21 -13.82
CA ALA A 75 -0.59 9.27 -13.12
C ALA A 75 -1.73 8.74 -12.23
N ASP A 76 -2.15 7.49 -12.41
CA ASP A 76 -3.20 6.85 -11.61
C ASP A 76 -2.67 6.50 -10.20
N PRO A 77 -3.26 7.04 -9.12
CA PRO A 77 -2.85 6.75 -7.75
C PRO A 77 -3.00 5.29 -7.34
N ILE A 78 -3.93 4.54 -7.95
CA ILE A 78 -4.11 3.10 -7.70
C ILE A 78 -2.87 2.37 -8.22
N VAL A 79 -2.50 2.61 -9.48
CA VAL A 79 -1.35 1.97 -10.13
C VAL A 79 -0.05 2.35 -9.42
N MET A 80 0.12 3.64 -9.06
CA MET A 80 1.28 4.10 -8.29
C MET A 80 1.40 3.40 -6.94
N LEU A 81 0.30 3.28 -6.20
CA LEU A 81 0.31 2.64 -4.88
C LEU A 81 0.62 1.16 -4.99
N HIS A 82 0.00 0.45 -5.93
CA HIS A 82 0.23 -0.97 -6.15
C HIS A 82 1.70 -1.25 -6.48
N ALA A 83 2.30 -0.44 -7.37
CA ALA A 83 3.73 -0.55 -7.68
C ALA A 83 4.62 -0.29 -6.44
N ALA A 84 4.34 0.77 -5.66
CA ALA A 84 5.10 1.09 -4.46
C ALA A 84 4.97 0.00 -3.37
N LEU A 85 3.80 -0.63 -3.24
CA LEU A 85 3.59 -1.76 -2.33
C LEU A 85 4.41 -2.98 -2.77
N GLN A 86 4.47 -3.25 -4.09
CA GLN A 86 5.24 -4.36 -4.61
C GLN A 86 6.74 -4.17 -4.46
N GLU A 87 7.24 -2.95 -4.67
CA GLU A 87 8.63 -2.58 -4.37
C GLU A 87 8.95 -2.81 -2.88
N ALA A 88 8.08 -2.32 -1.98
CA ALA A 88 8.26 -2.48 -0.55
C ALA A 88 8.23 -3.94 -0.11
N ALA A 89 7.34 -4.76 -0.68
CA ALA A 89 7.28 -6.20 -0.42
C ALA A 89 8.55 -6.92 -0.88
N THR A 90 8.98 -6.65 -2.12
CA THR A 90 10.21 -7.22 -2.69
C THR A 90 11.43 -6.87 -1.84
N MET A 91 11.57 -5.59 -1.44
CA MET A 91 12.68 -5.14 -0.59
C MET A 91 12.65 -5.76 0.81
N ALA A 92 11.44 -5.98 1.37
CA ALA A 92 11.28 -6.66 2.65
C ALA A 92 11.56 -8.18 2.56
N GLY A 93 11.67 -8.74 1.35
CA GLY A 93 11.74 -10.19 1.15
C GLY A 93 10.45 -10.89 1.58
N VAL A 94 9.30 -10.28 1.27
CA VAL A 94 7.97 -10.88 1.47
C VAL A 94 7.19 -10.85 0.17
N GLU A 95 6.24 -11.75 0.05
CA GLU A 95 5.27 -11.71 -1.04
C GLU A 95 4.04 -10.94 -0.59
N LEU A 96 3.59 -10.00 -1.41
CA LEU A 96 2.32 -9.30 -1.21
C LEU A 96 1.47 -9.53 -2.46
N ASN A 97 0.27 -10.05 -2.29
CA ASN A 97 -0.66 -10.29 -3.39
C ASN A 97 -1.94 -9.48 -3.15
N LEU A 98 -2.20 -8.55 -4.07
CA LEU A 98 -3.36 -7.68 -4.08
C LEU A 98 -4.40 -8.31 -5.00
N THR A 99 -5.46 -8.87 -4.43
CA THR A 99 -6.59 -9.42 -5.21
C THR A 99 -7.67 -8.35 -5.40
N ASP A 100 -8.84 -8.71 -5.93
CA ASP A 100 -9.95 -7.76 -6.08
C ASP A 100 -10.54 -7.33 -4.73
N ASN A 101 -10.52 -8.22 -3.74
CA ASN A 101 -11.22 -8.03 -2.47
C ASN A 101 -10.31 -8.07 -1.24
N GLU A 102 -9.13 -8.69 -1.35
CA GLU A 102 -8.29 -9.00 -0.19
C GLU A 102 -6.81 -8.78 -0.51
N ILE A 103 -6.05 -8.50 0.55
CA ILE A 103 -4.59 -8.46 0.52
C ILE A 103 -4.07 -9.70 1.21
N LEU A 104 -3.21 -10.43 0.52
CA LEU A 104 -2.53 -11.60 1.05
C LEU A 104 -1.05 -11.29 1.26
N VAL A 105 -0.47 -11.86 2.31
CA VAL A 105 0.97 -11.80 2.59
C VAL A 105 1.55 -13.22 2.67
N GLY A 106 2.67 -13.43 1.97
CA GLY A 106 3.53 -14.61 1.98
C GLY A 106 4.91 -14.26 2.51
N ARG A 107 5.64 -15.22 3.09
CA ARG A 107 6.92 -14.98 3.77
C ARG A 107 8.04 -15.85 3.27
#